data_AF-S9QT19-F1
#
_entry.id   AF-S9QT19-F1
#
_cell.length_a   1.000
_cell.length_b   1.000
_cell.length_c   1.000
_cell.angle_alpha   90.00
_cell.angle_beta   90.00
_cell.angle_gamma   90.00
#
_symmetry.space_group_name_H-M   'P 1'
#
loop_
_entity.id
_entity.type
_entity.pdbx_description
1 polymer ?
#
loop_
_entity_poly.entity_id
_entity_poly.type
_entity_poly.pdbx_seq_one_letter_code
_entity_poly.pdbx_strand_id
1 'polypeptide(L)'
;MDPLAGAGGSSGAARRGSGRRPGRSGPGLGSGERRSRRGTAAVADPVGGAVSAFLAAFVTLAHLLDDQGFQSLRIWLNGTLAGRSQEVFLWGLPWFAGGLLLAFAIRGQVTALAMGEEVATGLGVDAGRIRILALGAVVALTAASVALVGPLGFVGLVIPHAARLLTGADYRRIIPVSAGLGAIYLLAVDIVARLALAPVEIATGLVTALVGGPVFIWLVRVRL
;
A
#
# COMPACT_ATOMS: atom_id res chain seq x y z
N MET A 1 71.49 31.09 22.77
CA MET A 1 70.15 31.34 22.19
C MET A 1 69.23 31.59 23.35
N ASP A 2 68.85 32.86 23.45
CA ASP A 2 68.18 33.54 24.55
C ASP A 2 66.62 33.36 24.44
N PRO A 3 65.77 33.86 25.36
CA PRO A 3 65.23 33.00 26.43
C PRO A 3 63.75 33.34 26.81
N LEU A 4 63.28 32.85 27.97
CA LEU A 4 62.27 33.44 28.88
C LEU A 4 60.81 33.73 28.43
N ALA A 5 59.86 33.06 29.12
CA ALA A 5 58.75 33.66 29.88
C ALA A 5 58.02 32.51 30.62
N GLY A 6 58.07 32.37 31.95
CA GLY A 6 57.53 33.28 32.97
C GLY A 6 56.17 32.72 33.42
N ALA A 7 56.08 31.83 34.40
CA ALA A 7 56.14 32.05 35.86
C ALA A 7 54.92 32.78 36.44
N GLY A 8 54.36 32.19 37.50
CA GLY A 8 53.38 32.79 38.44
C GLY A 8 51.95 32.33 38.19
N GLY A 9 51.19 31.80 39.14
CA GLY A 9 51.35 31.78 40.58
C GLY A 9 49.95 31.70 41.21
N SER A 10 49.72 30.62 41.94
CA SER A 10 48.92 30.44 43.15
C SER A 10 47.84 31.46 43.58
N SER A 11 46.75 30.90 44.13
CA SER A 11 46.13 31.26 45.43
C SER A 11 44.61 31.48 45.41
N GLY A 12 43.94 30.98 46.46
CA GLY A 12 42.58 31.40 46.87
C GLY A 12 41.50 30.33 46.68
N ALA A 13 41.41 29.30 47.54
CA ALA A 13 40.73 29.32 48.83
C ALA A 13 39.18 29.16 48.78
N ALA A 14 38.74 28.04 49.34
CA ALA A 14 37.61 27.89 50.26
C ALA A 14 36.20 28.36 49.85
N ARG A 15 35.25 27.40 49.81
CA ARG A 15 34.18 27.35 50.82
C ARG A 15 33.38 26.04 50.81
N ARG A 16 33.18 25.55 52.03
CA ARG A 16 32.31 24.45 52.45
C ARG A 16 30.83 24.85 52.38
N GLY A 17 29.95 23.86 52.18
CA GLY A 17 28.52 23.94 52.45
C GLY A 17 27.81 22.69 51.90
N SER A 18 27.84 21.53 52.56
CA SER A 18 26.97 21.15 53.70
C SER A 18 25.47 21.26 53.41
N GLY A 19 24.90 20.18 52.87
CA GLY A 19 23.68 19.57 53.42
C GLY A 19 22.33 19.98 52.84
N ARG A 20 21.68 19.05 52.13
CA ARG A 20 20.31 18.62 52.43
C ARG A 20 19.98 17.27 51.75
N ARG A 21 19.19 16.49 52.50
CA ARG A 21 18.97 15.03 52.45
C ARG A 21 18.13 14.51 51.28
N PRO A 22 18.16 13.19 51.01
CA PRO A 22 17.36 12.55 49.97
C PRO A 22 15.90 12.38 50.41
N GLY A 23 14.97 12.81 49.54
CA GLY A 23 13.53 12.72 49.74
C GLY A 23 12.92 11.53 49.00
N ARG A 24 12.58 10.51 49.79
CA ARG A 24 11.60 9.43 49.61
C ARG A 24 10.76 9.36 48.31
N SER A 25 10.94 8.21 47.64
CA SER A 25 9.90 7.30 47.15
C SER A 25 8.43 7.66 47.43
N GLY A 26 7.66 7.90 46.36
CA GLY A 26 6.24 7.60 46.28
C GLY A 26 6.01 6.46 45.28
N PRO A 27 5.13 5.48 45.56
CA PRO A 27 4.77 4.46 44.59
C PRO A 27 3.81 5.09 43.57
N GLY A 28 4.33 5.41 42.39
CA GLY A 28 3.53 5.79 41.23
C GLY A 28 2.74 4.59 40.72
N LEU A 29 1.60 4.32 41.35
CA LEU A 29 0.53 3.51 40.79
C LEU A 29 -0.01 4.23 39.56
N GLY A 30 -0.02 3.52 38.43
CA GLY A 30 -0.52 4.05 37.17
C GLY A 30 0.40 3.86 35.98
N SER A 31 1.14 2.75 35.91
CA SER A 31 1.52 2.16 34.63
C SER A 31 0.27 1.60 33.95
N GLY A 32 -0.70 2.48 33.67
CA GLY A 32 -1.77 2.18 32.76
C GLY A 32 -1.11 1.84 31.43
N GLU A 33 -1.41 0.64 30.96
CA GLU A 33 -1.13 0.17 29.62
C GLU A 33 -1.57 1.22 28.61
N ARG A 34 -0.70 2.18 28.33
CA ARG A 34 -0.66 2.85 27.04
C ARG A 34 -0.05 1.83 26.10
N ARG A 35 -0.84 0.79 25.81
CA ARG A 35 -0.79 0.03 24.57
C ARG A 35 -1.17 1.02 23.48
N SER A 36 -0.23 1.92 23.20
CA SER A 36 -0.23 2.78 22.05
C SER A 36 -0.30 1.82 20.89
N ARG A 37 -1.51 1.66 20.34
CA ARG A 37 -1.77 1.21 18.98
C ARG A 37 -1.09 2.24 18.07
N ARG A 38 0.25 2.27 18.09
CA ARG A 38 1.05 2.99 17.12
C ARG A 38 0.66 2.39 15.79
N GLY A 39 0.29 3.29 14.88
CA GLY A 39 -0.47 3.00 13.70
C GLY A 39 0.02 1.77 12.95
N THR A 40 -0.96 1.07 12.41
CA THR A 40 -0.91 0.08 11.32
C THR A 40 -0.35 0.70 10.03
N ALA A 41 0.70 1.52 10.14
CA ALA A 41 1.37 2.18 9.04
C ALA A 41 2.23 1.14 8.33
N ALA A 42 1.64 0.53 7.29
CA ALA A 42 2.28 0.13 6.03
C ALA A 42 3.69 -0.51 6.12
N VAL A 43 3.94 -1.33 7.14
CA VAL A 43 4.97 -2.36 7.14
C VAL A 43 4.21 -3.66 6.94
N ALA A 44 4.65 -4.48 5.98
CA ALA A 44 4.06 -5.76 5.60
C ALA A 44 3.41 -6.46 6.80
N ASP A 45 2.09 -6.71 6.74
CA ASP A 45 1.48 -7.63 7.67
C ASP A 45 2.21 -8.97 7.51
N PRO A 46 2.96 -9.45 8.52
CA PRO A 46 3.75 -10.67 8.40
C PRO A 46 2.89 -11.87 8.01
N VAL A 47 1.59 -11.85 8.34
CA VAL A 47 0.63 -12.89 7.94
C VAL A 47 0.42 -12.87 6.43
N GLY A 48 0.12 -11.70 5.85
CA GLY A 48 -0.07 -11.54 4.41
C GLY A 48 1.21 -11.88 3.62
N GLY A 49 2.37 -11.45 4.12
CA GLY A 49 3.67 -11.78 3.54
C GLY A 49 3.96 -13.28 3.57
N ALA A 50 3.71 -13.94 4.70
CA ALA A 50 3.91 -15.38 4.85
C ALA A 50 2.98 -16.20 3.94
N VAL A 51 1.69 -15.84 3.87
CA VAL A 51 0.72 -16.49 2.98
C VAL A 51 1.14 -16.33 1.52
N SER A 52 1.57 -15.13 1.12
CA SER A 52 2.04 -14.87 -0.25
C SER A 52 3.25 -15.74 -0.60
N ALA A 53 4.23 -15.84 0.29
CA ALA A 53 5.41 -16.68 0.10
C ALA A 53 5.07 -18.18 0.02
N PHE A 54 4.15 -18.64 0.88
CA PHE A 54 3.67 -20.02 0.87
C PHE A 54 2.97 -20.38 -0.45
N LEU A 55 2.08 -19.51 -0.94
CA LEU A 55 1.41 -19.71 -2.22
C LEU A 55 2.38 -19.64 -3.41
N ALA A 56 3.38 -18.75 -3.36
CA ALA A 56 4.43 -18.68 -4.38
C ALA A 56 5.27 -19.96 -4.45
N ALA A 57 5.54 -20.60 -3.31
CA ALA A 57 6.20 -21.91 -3.28
C ALA A 57 5.34 -22.98 -3.98
N PHE A 58 4.02 -22.95 -3.83
CA PHE A 58 3.11 -23.88 -4.51
C PHE A 58 3.08 -23.65 -6.03
N VAL A 59 3.08 -22.39 -6.48
CA VAL A 59 3.21 -22.04 -7.90
C VAL A 59 4.55 -22.57 -8.47
N THR A 60 5.63 -22.43 -7.69
CA THR A 60 6.96 -22.92 -8.09
C THR A 60 7.00 -24.45 -8.17
N LEU A 61 6.35 -25.15 -7.23
CA LEU A 61 6.22 -26.60 -7.26
C LEU A 61 5.40 -27.08 -8.46
N ALA A 62 4.26 -26.45 -8.73
CA ALA A 62 3.43 -26.75 -9.89
C ALA A 62 4.22 -26.57 -11.20
N HIS A 63 5.05 -25.53 -11.26
CA HIS A 63 5.94 -25.30 -12.39
C HIS A 63 6.97 -26.43 -12.56
N LEU A 64 7.57 -26.95 -11.48
CA LEU A 64 8.58 -28.01 -11.57
C LEU A 64 8.00 -29.35 -12.06
N LEU A 65 6.69 -29.57 -11.89
CA LEU A 65 6.01 -30.81 -12.27
C LEU A 65 5.51 -30.81 -13.74
N ASP A 66 5.42 -29.64 -14.38
CA ASP A 66 4.88 -29.50 -15.75
C ASP A 66 5.69 -28.48 -16.59
N ASP A 67 6.59 -29.01 -17.42
CA ASP A 67 7.42 -28.23 -18.34
C ASP A 67 6.63 -27.59 -19.49
N GLN A 68 5.47 -28.15 -19.88
CA GLN A 68 4.68 -27.60 -21.00
C GLN A 68 3.80 -26.42 -20.56
N GLY A 69 3.24 -26.46 -19.35
CA GLY A 69 2.51 -25.34 -18.75
C GLY A 69 3.36 -24.10 -18.48
N PHE A 70 4.69 -24.24 -18.48
CA PHE A 70 5.62 -23.17 -18.11
C PHE A 70 5.59 -21.94 -19.01
N GLN A 71 5.57 -22.13 -20.33
CA GLN A 71 5.55 -21.00 -21.27
C GLN A 71 4.26 -20.20 -21.13
N SER A 72 3.13 -20.88 -20.97
CA SER A 72 1.83 -20.27 -20.72
C SER A 72 1.80 -19.49 -19.40
N LEU A 73 2.38 -20.07 -18.33
CA LEU A 73 2.49 -19.41 -17.03
C LEU A 73 3.37 -18.15 -17.10
N ARG A 74 4.53 -18.22 -17.76
CA ARG A 74 5.44 -17.08 -17.96
C ARG A 74 4.74 -15.93 -18.68
N ILE A 75 3.99 -16.23 -19.74
CA ILE A 75 3.24 -15.22 -20.49
C ILE A 75 2.14 -14.62 -19.60
N TRP A 76 1.44 -15.43 -18.81
CA TRP A 76 0.42 -14.94 -17.87
C TRP A 76 1.02 -14.04 -16.78
N LEU A 77 2.17 -14.41 -16.22
CA LEU A 77 2.87 -13.63 -15.17
C LEU A 77 3.35 -12.25 -15.65
N ASN A 78 3.53 -12.05 -16.96
CA ASN A 78 3.90 -10.74 -17.50
C ASN A 78 2.72 -9.75 -17.56
N GLY A 79 1.48 -10.22 -17.38
CA GLY A 79 0.27 -9.41 -17.41
C GLY A 79 -0.05 -8.86 -18.81
N THR A 80 -1.11 -9.34 -19.44
CA THR A 80 -1.51 -8.90 -20.79
C THR A 80 -3.02 -8.85 -20.96
N LEU A 81 -3.49 -7.78 -21.62
CA LEU A 81 -4.90 -7.65 -22.03
C LEU A 81 -5.20 -8.41 -23.33
N ALA A 82 -4.17 -8.88 -24.05
CA ALA A 82 -4.33 -9.60 -25.31
C ALA A 82 -4.67 -11.08 -25.09
N GLY A 83 -5.40 -11.67 -26.06
CA GLY A 83 -5.54 -13.12 -26.19
C GLY A 83 -6.41 -13.81 -25.12
N ARG A 84 -7.30 -13.09 -24.44
CA ARG A 84 -8.19 -13.69 -23.43
C ARG A 84 -9.52 -14.14 -24.02
N SER A 85 -9.90 -15.37 -23.65
CA SER A 85 -11.17 -15.95 -24.09
C SER A 85 -12.34 -15.19 -23.46
N GLN A 86 -13.36 -14.94 -24.30
CA GLN A 86 -14.60 -14.30 -23.88
C GLN A 86 -15.30 -15.08 -22.77
N GLU A 87 -15.14 -16.41 -22.75
CA GLU A 87 -15.68 -17.26 -21.69
C GLU A 87 -15.14 -16.89 -20.31
N VAL A 88 -13.80 -16.78 -20.15
CA VAL A 88 -13.18 -16.43 -18.86
C VAL A 88 -13.64 -15.04 -18.40
N PHE A 89 -13.82 -14.11 -19.34
CA PHE A 89 -14.39 -12.79 -19.05
C PHE A 89 -15.81 -12.87 -18.49
N LEU A 90 -16.69 -13.67 -19.11
CA LEU A 90 -18.06 -13.87 -18.65
C LEU A 90 -18.12 -14.51 -17.25
N TRP A 91 -17.23 -15.46 -16.95
CA TRP A 91 -17.12 -16.06 -15.62
C TRP A 91 -16.61 -15.07 -14.55
N GLY A 92 -15.72 -14.15 -14.92
CA GLY A 92 -15.21 -13.11 -14.02
C GLY A 92 -16.19 -11.95 -13.80
N LEU A 93 -17.08 -11.70 -14.76
CA LEU A 93 -18.03 -10.59 -14.75
C LEU A 93 -18.89 -10.48 -13.48
N PRO A 94 -19.54 -11.54 -12.96
CA PRO A 94 -20.36 -11.42 -11.75
C PRO A 94 -19.55 -11.04 -10.52
N TRP A 95 -18.32 -11.55 -10.40
CA TRP A 95 -17.41 -11.21 -9.31
C TRP A 95 -16.95 -9.76 -9.40
N PHE A 96 -16.62 -9.30 -10.61
CA PHE A 96 -16.25 -7.92 -10.87
C PHE A 96 -17.43 -6.97 -10.58
N ALA A 97 -18.62 -7.24 -11.11
CA ALA A 97 -19.81 -6.43 -10.91
C ALA A 97 -20.25 -6.40 -9.44
N GLY A 98 -20.25 -7.55 -8.76
CA GLY A 98 -20.59 -7.65 -7.34
C GLY A 98 -19.59 -6.92 -6.45
N GLY A 99 -18.29 -7.10 -6.69
CA GLY A 99 -17.24 -6.38 -5.97
C GLY A 99 -17.30 -4.87 -6.18
N LEU A 100 -17.59 -4.43 -7.41
CA LEU A 100 -17.74 -3.02 -7.75
C LEU A 100 -18.97 -2.42 -7.06
N LEU A 101 -20.13 -3.09 -7.15
CA LEU A 101 -21.36 -2.66 -6.48
C LEU A 101 -21.14 -2.54 -4.97
N LEU A 102 -20.48 -3.52 -4.36
CA LEU A 102 -20.16 -3.51 -2.94
C LEU A 102 -19.25 -2.34 -2.57
N ALA A 103 -18.19 -2.09 -3.35
CA ALA A 103 -17.28 -0.95 -3.15
C ALA A 103 -18.03 0.40 -3.23
N PHE A 104 -18.96 0.54 -4.18
CA PHE A 104 -19.80 1.73 -4.31
C PHE A 104 -20.81 1.87 -3.17
N ALA A 105 -21.32 0.76 -2.62
CA ALA A 105 -22.27 0.77 -1.52
C ALA A 105 -21.63 1.18 -0.18
N ILE A 106 -20.36 0.83 0.06
CA ILE A 106 -19.67 1.09 1.34
C ILE A 106 -18.77 2.35 1.34
N ARG A 107 -18.63 3.04 0.20
CA ARG A 107 -17.69 4.18 0.02
C ARG A 107 -17.83 5.30 1.07
N GLY A 108 -19.05 5.58 1.51
CA GLY A 108 -19.31 6.61 2.51
C GLY A 108 -18.83 6.20 3.91
N GLN A 109 -19.05 4.94 4.27
CA GLN A 109 -18.64 4.33 5.52
C GLN A 109 -17.11 4.19 5.59
N VAL A 110 -16.46 3.86 4.45
CA VAL A 110 -14.99 3.87 4.34
C VAL A 110 -14.43 5.28 4.56
N THR A 111 -15.10 6.32 4.07
CA THR A 111 -14.71 7.71 4.36
C THR A 111 -14.80 8.03 5.86
N ALA A 112 -15.88 7.61 6.52
CA ALA A 112 -16.04 7.79 7.96
C ALA A 112 -14.94 7.06 8.75
N LEU A 113 -14.59 5.83 8.36
CA LEU A 113 -13.47 5.10 8.96
C LEU A 113 -12.12 5.78 8.76
N ALA A 114 -11.90 6.42 7.62
CA ALA A 114 -10.67 7.18 7.36
C ALA A 114 -10.53 8.41 8.27
N MET A 115 -11.62 8.93 8.83
CA MET A 115 -11.60 10.02 9.82
C MET A 115 -11.24 9.55 11.24
N GLY A 116 -11.24 8.24 11.48
CA GLY A 116 -10.97 7.64 12.79
C GLY A 116 -12.10 6.73 13.25
N GLU A 117 -11.74 5.73 14.04
CA GLU A 117 -12.68 4.72 14.55
C GLU A 117 -13.74 5.35 15.48
N GLU A 118 -13.35 6.30 16.33
CA GLU A 118 -14.27 6.98 17.25
C GLU A 118 -15.32 7.79 16.48
N VAL A 119 -14.89 8.52 15.45
CA VAL A 119 -15.77 9.31 14.57
C VAL A 119 -16.73 8.41 13.80
N ALA A 120 -16.24 7.31 13.23
CA ALA A 120 -17.06 6.35 12.52
C ALA A 120 -18.12 5.71 13.43
N THR A 121 -17.74 5.33 14.65
CA THR A 121 -18.66 4.75 15.64
C THR A 121 -19.71 5.77 16.07
N GLY A 122 -19.33 7.04 16.25
CA GLY A 122 -20.26 8.14 16.54
C GLY A 122 -21.27 8.42 15.42
N LEU A 123 -20.94 8.05 14.18
CA LEU A 123 -21.83 8.13 13.01
C LEU A 123 -22.67 6.84 12.81
N GLY A 124 -22.62 5.89 13.74
CA GLY A 124 -23.35 4.63 13.67
C GLY A 124 -22.72 3.60 12.72
N VAL A 125 -21.47 3.79 12.32
CA VAL A 125 -20.75 2.87 11.43
C VAL A 125 -20.10 1.76 12.27
N ASP A 126 -20.48 0.52 12.01
CA ASP A 126 -19.77 -0.65 12.55
C ASP A 126 -18.47 -0.88 11.76
N ALA A 127 -17.36 -0.44 12.35
CA ALA A 127 -16.05 -0.52 11.73
C ALA A 127 -15.60 -1.94 11.41
N GLY A 128 -15.94 -2.93 12.26
CA GLY A 128 -15.60 -4.33 12.03
C GLY A 128 -16.29 -4.86 10.77
N ARG A 129 -17.59 -4.61 10.65
CA ARG A 129 -18.37 -5.01 9.46
C ARG A 129 -17.84 -4.35 8.19
N ILE A 130 -17.60 -3.04 8.22
CA ILE A 130 -17.15 -2.32 7.02
C ILE A 130 -15.74 -2.75 6.60
N ARG A 131 -14.83 -3.08 7.54
CA ARG A 131 -13.52 -3.66 7.20
C ARG A 131 -13.67 -5.00 6.48
N ILE A 132 -14.54 -5.89 6.97
CA ILE A 132 -14.78 -7.19 6.32
C ILE A 132 -15.39 -7.00 4.93
N LEU A 133 -16.39 -6.12 4.78
CA LEU A 133 -16.99 -5.82 3.48
C LEU A 133 -15.99 -5.19 2.50
N ALA A 134 -15.13 -4.29 2.98
CA ALA A 134 -14.08 -3.68 2.17
C ALA A 134 -13.04 -4.71 1.73
N LEU A 135 -12.61 -5.60 2.62
CA LEU A 135 -11.72 -6.72 2.28
C LEU A 135 -12.37 -7.64 1.25
N GLY A 136 -13.65 -7.99 1.41
CA GLY A 136 -14.40 -8.79 0.44
C GLY A 136 -14.45 -8.14 -0.95
N ALA A 137 -14.73 -6.84 -1.02
CA ALA A 137 -14.73 -6.10 -2.27
C ALA A 137 -13.34 -6.08 -2.94
N VAL A 138 -12.28 -5.82 -2.16
CA VAL A 138 -10.90 -5.81 -2.65
C VAL A 138 -10.49 -7.19 -3.16
N VAL A 139 -10.77 -8.26 -2.41
CA VAL A 139 -10.44 -9.63 -2.81
C VAL A 139 -11.18 -10.01 -4.09
N ALA A 140 -12.49 -9.76 -4.17
CA ALA A 140 -13.28 -10.08 -5.36
C ALA A 140 -12.78 -9.33 -6.61
N LEU A 141 -12.54 -8.02 -6.49
CA LEU A 141 -12.09 -7.19 -7.62
C LEU A 141 -10.66 -7.53 -8.05
N THR A 142 -9.75 -7.74 -7.10
CA THR A 142 -8.35 -8.06 -7.42
C THR A 142 -8.21 -9.47 -7.97
N ALA A 143 -8.89 -10.47 -7.38
CA ALA A 143 -8.87 -11.84 -7.89
C ALA A 143 -9.46 -11.93 -9.31
N ALA A 144 -10.61 -11.30 -9.56
CA ALA A 144 -11.21 -11.28 -10.91
C ALA A 144 -10.29 -10.60 -11.94
N SER A 145 -9.67 -9.48 -11.57
CA SER A 145 -8.76 -8.76 -12.47
C SER A 145 -7.49 -9.56 -12.77
N VAL A 146 -6.87 -10.15 -11.75
CA VAL A 146 -5.63 -10.95 -11.91
C VAL A 146 -5.91 -12.25 -12.67
N ALA A 147 -7.05 -12.91 -12.45
CA ALA A 147 -7.43 -14.09 -13.21
C ALA A 147 -7.56 -13.78 -14.72
N LEU A 148 -8.12 -12.62 -15.06
CA LEU A 148 -8.34 -12.21 -16.44
C LEU A 148 -7.07 -11.75 -17.14
N VAL A 149 -6.34 -10.83 -16.51
CA VAL A 149 -5.29 -10.05 -17.18
C VAL A 149 -3.89 -10.47 -16.72
N GLY A 150 -3.78 -11.26 -15.65
CA GLY A 150 -2.53 -11.52 -14.95
C GLY A 150 -2.18 -10.40 -13.96
N PRO A 151 -1.04 -10.51 -13.26
CA PRO A 151 -0.61 -9.51 -12.30
C PRO A 151 -0.19 -8.22 -13.01
N LEU A 152 -0.74 -7.09 -12.56
CA LEU A 152 -0.39 -5.75 -13.02
C LEU A 152 0.18 -4.92 -11.87
N GLY A 153 1.40 -4.42 -12.06
CA GLY A 153 2.10 -3.59 -11.08
C GLY A 153 1.69 -2.12 -11.16
N PHE A 154 1.95 -1.37 -10.07
CA PHE A 154 1.83 0.10 -9.96
C PHE A 154 0.45 0.73 -10.15
N VAL A 155 -0.50 0.13 -10.87
CA VAL A 155 -1.85 0.70 -11.09
C VAL A 155 -2.54 1.03 -9.77
N GLY A 156 -2.55 0.06 -8.84
CA GLY A 156 -3.18 0.22 -7.52
C GLY A 156 -2.46 1.21 -6.59
N LEU A 157 -1.26 1.66 -6.93
CA LEU A 157 -0.52 2.68 -6.18
C LEU A 157 -0.67 4.05 -6.81
N VAL A 158 -0.46 4.15 -8.13
CA VAL A 158 -0.49 5.38 -8.92
C VAL A 158 -1.90 5.97 -8.94
N ILE A 159 -2.89 5.18 -9.34
CA ILE A 159 -4.25 5.66 -9.65
C ILE A 159 -4.98 6.23 -8.44
N PRO A 160 -5.11 5.52 -7.29
CA PRO A 160 -5.80 6.08 -6.14
C PRO A 160 -5.04 7.28 -5.54
N HIS A 161 -3.72 7.36 -5.72
CA HIS A 161 -2.95 8.53 -5.30
C HIS A 161 -3.22 9.74 -6.19
N ALA A 162 -3.22 9.56 -7.51
CA ALA A 162 -3.64 10.59 -8.46
C ALA A 162 -5.09 11.04 -8.22
N ALA A 163 -6.01 10.11 -7.99
CA ALA A 163 -7.41 10.42 -7.65
C ALA A 163 -7.51 11.27 -6.38
N ARG A 164 -6.73 10.93 -5.33
CA ARG A 164 -6.66 11.73 -4.09
C ARG A 164 -6.16 13.16 -4.32
N LEU A 165 -5.21 13.37 -5.25
CA LEU A 165 -4.76 14.71 -5.61
C LEU A 165 -5.88 15.53 -6.28
N LEU A 166 -6.73 14.88 -7.06
CA LEU A 166 -7.83 15.53 -7.78
C LEU A 166 -9.08 15.77 -6.92
N THR A 167 -9.41 14.84 -6.02
CA THR A 167 -10.69 14.87 -5.27
C THR A 167 -10.56 15.15 -3.78
N GLY A 168 -9.35 15.17 -3.22
CA GLY A 168 -9.10 15.19 -1.79
C GLY A 168 -9.26 13.81 -1.13
N ALA A 169 -9.53 13.80 0.19
CA ALA A 169 -9.56 12.58 1.02
C ALA A 169 -10.95 11.91 1.18
N ASP A 170 -11.91 12.22 0.31
CA ASP A 170 -13.27 11.66 0.37
C ASP A 170 -13.42 10.42 -0.54
N TYR A 171 -13.61 9.24 0.07
CA TYR A 171 -13.75 7.98 -0.67
C TYR A 171 -15.03 7.90 -1.52
N ARG A 172 -16.03 8.73 -1.24
CA ARG A 172 -17.22 8.85 -2.09
C ARG A 172 -16.86 9.30 -3.51
N ARG A 173 -15.81 10.11 -3.63
CA ARG A 173 -15.26 10.64 -4.90
C ARG A 173 -14.04 9.83 -5.37
N ILE A 174 -13.15 9.43 -4.46
CA ILE A 174 -11.94 8.69 -4.83
C ILE A 174 -12.28 7.38 -5.54
N ILE A 175 -13.26 6.60 -5.06
CA ILE A 175 -13.61 5.30 -5.65
C ILE A 175 -14.07 5.44 -7.12
N PRO A 176 -15.09 6.24 -7.46
CA PRO A 176 -15.51 6.40 -8.85
C PRO A 176 -14.43 7.04 -9.74
N VAL A 177 -13.70 8.04 -9.22
CA VAL A 177 -12.63 8.69 -9.98
C VAL A 177 -11.46 7.74 -10.23
N SER A 178 -11.10 6.89 -9.26
CA SER A 178 -10.06 5.87 -9.43
C SER A 178 -10.48 4.81 -10.45
N ALA A 179 -11.75 4.40 -10.46
CA ALA A 179 -12.25 3.46 -11.46
C ALA A 179 -12.12 4.03 -12.88
N GLY A 180 -12.54 5.28 -13.09
CA GLY A 180 -12.42 5.97 -14.38
C GLY A 180 -10.97 6.21 -14.80
N LEU A 181 -10.15 6.77 -13.91
CA LEU A 181 -8.73 7.04 -14.17
C LEU A 181 -7.95 5.75 -14.44
N GLY A 182 -8.25 4.68 -13.70
CA GLY A 182 -7.62 3.37 -13.90
C GLY A 182 -7.94 2.79 -15.28
N ALA A 183 -9.20 2.89 -15.73
CA ALA A 183 -9.60 2.44 -17.06
C ALA A 183 -8.88 3.25 -18.17
N ILE A 184 -8.87 4.58 -18.05
CA ILE A 184 -8.19 5.45 -19.02
C ILE A 184 -6.68 5.18 -19.05
N TYR A 185 -6.05 5.06 -17.89
CA TYR A 185 -4.62 4.77 -17.77
C TYR A 185 -4.26 3.42 -18.40
N LEU A 186 -5.01 2.36 -18.06
CA LEU A 186 -4.73 1.03 -18.61
C LEU A 186 -4.93 0.98 -20.12
N LEU A 187 -5.98 1.61 -20.65
CA LEU A 187 -6.18 1.69 -22.10
C LEU A 187 -5.06 2.46 -22.79
N ALA A 188 -4.63 3.59 -22.24
CA ALA A 188 -3.52 4.35 -22.79
C ALA A 188 -2.22 3.53 -22.80
N VAL A 189 -1.93 2.83 -21.71
CA VAL A 189 -0.74 1.97 -21.60
C VAL A 189 -0.84 0.78 -22.54
N ASP A 190 -2.01 0.17 -22.72
CA ASP A 190 -2.21 -0.94 -23.66
C ASP A 190 -1.99 -0.50 -25.12
N ILE A 191 -2.51 0.67 -25.49
CA ILE A 191 -2.27 1.26 -26.81
C ILE A 191 -0.78 1.48 -27.04
N VAL A 192 -0.06 2.05 -26.07
CA VAL A 192 1.39 2.24 -26.15
C VAL A 192 2.11 0.89 -26.25
N ALA A 193 1.71 -0.12 -25.48
CA ALA A 193 2.30 -1.46 -25.52
C ALA A 193 2.18 -2.12 -26.91
N ARG A 194 1.06 -1.89 -27.61
CA ARG A 194 0.81 -2.40 -28.97
C ARG A 194 1.57 -1.63 -30.05
N LEU A 195 1.75 -0.32 -29.88
CA LEU A 195 2.37 0.55 -30.89
C LEU A 195 3.90 0.63 -30.77
N ALA A 196 4.47 0.48 -29.57
CA ALA A 196 5.88 0.77 -29.33
C ALA A 196 6.86 -0.17 -30.05
N LEU A 197 6.52 -1.44 -30.24
CA LEU A 197 7.38 -2.46 -30.87
C LEU A 197 6.67 -3.31 -31.94
N ALA A 198 5.61 -2.77 -32.57
CA ALA A 198 4.91 -3.48 -33.65
C ALA A 198 5.91 -4.00 -34.70
N PRO A 199 5.86 -5.29 -35.10
CA PRO A 199 4.78 -6.28 -34.91
C PRO A 199 4.86 -7.14 -33.63
N VAL A 200 5.83 -6.92 -32.75
CA VAL A 200 5.98 -7.68 -31.50
C VAL A 200 5.10 -7.04 -30.42
N GLU A 201 4.15 -7.81 -29.89
CA GLU A 201 3.29 -7.33 -28.79
C GLU A 201 4.05 -7.38 -27.46
N ILE A 202 4.16 -6.22 -26.79
CA ILE A 202 4.70 -6.12 -25.44
C ILE A 202 3.58 -6.38 -24.44
N ALA A 203 3.86 -7.15 -23.38
CA ALA A 203 2.89 -7.33 -22.31
C ALA A 203 2.62 -6.01 -21.59
N THR A 204 1.35 -5.64 -21.47
CA THR A 204 0.87 -4.39 -20.88
C THR A 204 1.42 -4.19 -19.46
N GLY A 205 1.57 -5.27 -18.69
CA GLY A 205 2.16 -5.25 -17.35
C GLY A 205 3.57 -4.65 -17.30
N LEU A 206 4.43 -4.94 -18.27
CA LEU A 206 5.77 -4.35 -18.32
C LEU A 206 5.71 -2.84 -18.55
N VAL A 207 4.87 -2.38 -19.49
CA VAL A 207 4.73 -0.95 -19.77
C VAL A 207 4.14 -0.22 -18.57
N THR A 208 3.16 -0.81 -17.88
CA THR A 208 2.61 -0.22 -16.64
C THR A 208 3.66 -0.13 -15.54
N ALA A 209 4.61 -1.06 -15.43
CA ALA A 209 5.69 -0.99 -14.45
C ALA A 209 6.72 0.09 -14.80
N LEU A 210 7.12 0.16 -16.07
CA LEU A 210 8.08 1.16 -16.57
C LEU A 210 7.57 2.59 -16.46
N VAL A 211 6.28 2.81 -16.74
CA VAL A 211 5.64 4.14 -16.62
C VAL A 211 5.22 4.41 -15.18
N GLY A 212 4.60 3.43 -14.54
CA GLY A 212 4.01 3.57 -13.20
C GLY A 212 5.03 3.81 -12.10
N GLY A 213 6.23 3.21 -12.18
CA GLY A 213 7.31 3.44 -11.22
C GLY A 213 7.74 4.91 -11.12
N PRO A 214 8.22 5.53 -12.22
CA PRO A 214 8.56 6.94 -12.27
C PRO A 214 7.39 7.86 -11.88
N VAL A 215 6.18 7.59 -12.39
CA VAL A 215 4.98 8.37 -12.05
C VAL A 215 4.66 8.29 -10.56
N PHE A 216 4.75 7.11 -9.96
CA PHE A 216 4.52 6.94 -8.52
C PHE A 216 5.56 7.70 -7.69
N ILE A 217 6.84 7.60 -8.04
CA ILE A 217 7.92 8.34 -7.36
C ILE A 217 7.65 9.85 -7.44
N TRP A 218 7.25 10.36 -8.61
CA TRP A 218 6.91 11.75 -8.79
C TRP A 218 5.70 12.17 -7.94
N LEU A 219 4.62 11.38 -7.95
CA LEU A 219 3.41 11.64 -7.14
C LEU A 219 3.71 11.70 -5.64
N VAL A 220 4.54 10.79 -5.13
CA VAL A 220 4.93 10.78 -3.71
C VAL A 220 5.78 12.00 -3.36
N ARG A 221 6.71 12.40 -4.25
CA ARG A 221 7.54 13.60 -4.02
C ARG A 221 6.74 14.89 -4.01
N VAL A 222 5.66 15.01 -4.77
CA VAL A 222 4.80 16.22 -4.77
C VAL A 222 4.06 16.38 -3.43
N ARG A 223 3.99 15.34 -2.59
CA ARG A 223 3.24 15.34 -1.32
C ARG A 223 4.13 15.34 -0.06
N LEU A 224 5.45 15.21 -0.21
CA LEU A 224 6.44 15.43 0.86
C LEU A 224 6.93 16.87 0.81
#